data_AF-A0A398BMG1-F1
#
_entry.id   AF-A0A398BMG1-F1
#
_cell.length_a   1.000
_cell.length_b   1.000
_cell.length_c   1.000
_cell.angle_alpha   90.00
_cell.angle_beta   90.00
_cell.angle_gamma   90.00
#
_symmetry.space_group_name_H-M   'P 1'
#
loop_
_entity.id
_entity.type
_entity.pdbx_description
1 polymer ?
#
loop_
_entity_poly.entity_id
_entity_poly.type
_entity_poly.pdbx_seq_one_letter_code
_entity_poly.pdbx_strand_id
1 'polypeptide(L)'
;MTNAFADLLGAEPEDDFDPGTEYAPPAPSGKDFRTLKPSHVHELDRGVTINWLAQAFLKPRKDVEKLLARCPILRMGPNSSKIYDFRVAAAFMVPPRVSVKDYIKNLEPKDLPERLRSEFWSARLKEQKARLIARELWRSEDVQAAFGDVLKLIKDTVLLWTDTVEESSGITDEQRAILDELSRDLLARVGDSIDSYCTGSAQFPSQESELEDGGEQ
;
A
#
# COMPACT_ATOMS: atom_id res chain seq x y z
N MET A 1 -27.88 29.51 2.63
CA MET A 1 -27.44 28.98 3.95
C MET A 1 -26.69 27.67 3.71
N THR A 2 -25.47 27.77 3.21
CA THR A 2 -24.64 26.60 2.88
C THR A 2 -23.21 27.06 3.11
N ASN A 3 -22.67 26.84 4.32
CA ASN A 3 -21.25 26.93 4.67
C ASN A 3 -21.05 26.52 6.15
N ALA A 4 -21.60 25.36 6.54
CA ALA A 4 -21.36 24.79 7.88
C ALA A 4 -20.78 23.36 7.82
N PHE A 5 -20.55 22.82 6.61
CA PHE A 5 -20.01 21.47 6.42
C PHE A 5 -18.58 21.46 5.87
N ALA A 6 -18.10 22.60 5.34
CA ALA A 6 -16.75 22.74 4.79
C ALA A 6 -15.67 23.03 5.87
N ASP A 7 -16.09 23.27 7.12
CA ASP A 7 -15.20 23.65 8.23
C ASP A 7 -14.86 22.47 9.17
N LEU A 8 -15.48 21.29 8.95
CA LEU A 8 -15.32 20.11 9.80
C LEU A 8 -14.34 19.07 9.25
N LEU A 9 -14.03 19.15 7.95
CA LEU A 9 -12.93 18.40 7.32
C LEU A 9 -11.76 19.36 7.24
N GLY A 10 -10.92 19.32 8.28
CA GLY A 10 -9.76 20.18 8.42
C GLY A 10 -9.05 20.37 7.08
N ALA A 11 -8.84 21.63 6.72
CA ALA A 11 -8.12 22.07 5.54
C ALA A 11 -6.98 21.10 5.24
N GLU A 12 -7.10 20.43 4.09
CA GLU A 12 -6.02 19.61 3.58
C GLU A 12 -4.77 20.49 3.56
N PRO A 13 -3.64 20.07 4.16
CA PRO A 13 -2.40 20.70 3.80
C PRO A 13 -2.25 20.41 2.31
N GLU A 14 -2.38 21.46 1.49
CA GLU A 14 -1.97 21.40 0.09
C GLU A 14 -0.58 20.77 0.11
N ASP A 15 -0.49 19.53 -0.37
CA ASP A 15 0.76 18.83 -0.60
C ASP A 15 1.47 19.67 -1.69
N ASP A 16 2.21 20.70 -1.27
CA ASP A 16 3.10 21.57 -2.05
C ASP A 16 4.30 20.76 -2.62
N PHE A 17 4.05 19.54 -3.06
CA PHE A 17 5.01 18.77 -3.83
C PHE A 17 4.89 19.19 -5.29
N ASP A 18 5.50 20.33 -5.60
CA ASP A 18 5.79 20.72 -6.98
C ASP A 18 6.86 19.75 -7.53
N PRO A 19 6.53 18.85 -8.48
CA PRO A 19 7.49 17.92 -9.06
C PRO A 19 8.62 18.63 -9.84
N GLY A 20 8.56 19.96 -9.97
CA GLY A 20 9.53 20.83 -10.61
C GLY A 20 10.45 21.63 -9.67
N THR A 21 10.41 21.43 -8.34
CA THR A 21 11.42 22.06 -7.45
C THR A 21 12.77 21.35 -7.63
N GLU A 22 13.47 21.73 -8.70
CA GLU A 22 14.91 21.69 -8.77
C GLU A 22 15.44 22.17 -7.42
N TYR A 23 16.16 21.29 -6.71
CA TYR A 23 16.77 21.61 -5.43
C TYR A 23 17.64 22.85 -5.62
N ALA A 24 17.10 24.03 -5.34
CA ALA A 24 17.86 25.26 -5.31
C ALA A 24 18.77 25.13 -4.09
N PRO A 25 20.10 25.00 -4.28
CA PRO A 25 21.00 24.88 -3.14
C PRO A 25 20.78 26.11 -2.25
N PRO A 26 20.69 25.92 -0.91
CA PRO A 26 20.54 27.05 -0.01
C PRO A 26 21.66 28.05 -0.30
N ALA A 27 21.29 29.33 -0.45
CA ALA A 27 22.23 30.40 -0.75
C ALA A 27 23.43 30.30 0.21
N PRO A 28 24.68 30.43 -0.29
CA PRO A 28 25.86 30.22 0.52
C PRO A 28 25.83 31.18 1.71
N SER A 29 25.55 30.66 2.90
CA SER A 29 25.67 31.40 4.16
C SER A 29 27.11 31.92 4.23
N GLY A 30 27.28 33.24 4.25
CA GLY A 30 28.52 34.00 4.04
C GLY A 30 29.68 33.70 4.99
N LYS A 31 30.24 32.49 4.88
CA LYS A 31 31.58 32.12 5.31
C LYS A 31 32.18 31.33 4.17
N ASP A 32 33.34 31.76 3.68
CA ASP A 32 34.04 31.09 2.59
C ASP A 32 34.46 29.68 3.00
N PHE A 33 33.60 28.68 2.79
CA PHE A 33 33.90 27.27 3.01
C PHE A 33 34.78 26.66 1.88
N ARG A 34 35.21 27.47 0.91
CA ARG A 34 35.77 27.04 -0.38
C ARG A 34 37.29 26.79 -0.36
N THR A 35 37.80 26.05 0.61
CA THR A 35 39.17 25.52 0.51
C THR A 35 39.29 24.11 1.10
N LEU A 36 38.57 23.14 0.51
CA LEU A 36 38.95 21.74 0.68
C LEU A 36 40.18 21.49 -0.21
N LYS A 37 41.33 21.25 0.42
CA LYS A 37 42.55 20.86 -0.31
C LYS A 37 42.43 19.41 -0.77
N PRO A 38 43.00 19.03 -1.92
CA PRO A 38 42.96 17.64 -2.40
C PRO A 38 43.63 16.64 -1.43
N SER A 39 44.51 17.11 -0.54
CA SER A 39 45.08 16.32 0.55
C SER A 39 44.05 15.78 1.55
N HIS A 40 42.88 16.41 1.65
CA HIS A 40 41.81 16.03 2.57
C HIS A 40 41.02 14.79 2.13
N VAL A 41 41.21 14.31 0.89
CA VAL A 41 40.55 13.08 0.41
C VAL A 41 41.12 11.84 1.10
N HIS A 42 42.41 11.84 1.43
CA HIS A 42 43.07 10.76 2.18
C HIS A 42 42.66 10.72 3.67
N GLU A 43 42.03 11.77 4.18
CA GLU A 43 41.53 11.84 5.56
C GLU A 43 40.18 11.11 5.72
N LEU A 44 39.46 10.86 4.62
CA LEU A 44 38.20 10.12 4.64
C LEU A 44 38.36 8.69 5.19
N ASP A 45 39.45 8.03 4.81
CA ASP A 45 39.75 6.64 5.21
C ASP A 45 40.32 6.55 6.65
N ARG A 46 40.94 7.64 7.14
CA ARG A 46 41.54 7.70 8.48
C ARG A 46 40.58 8.27 9.55
N GLY A 47 39.40 8.72 9.12
CA GLY A 47 38.39 9.35 9.95
C GLY A 47 38.44 10.87 9.91
N VAL A 48 37.26 11.47 10.06
CA VAL A 48 37.00 12.89 9.81
C VAL A 48 36.79 13.67 11.10
N THR A 49 37.24 14.93 11.11
CA THR A 49 37.04 15.85 12.24
C THR A 49 35.78 16.69 12.08
N ILE A 50 35.27 17.25 13.18
CA ILE A 50 34.06 18.11 13.18
C ILE A 50 34.21 19.32 12.25
N ASN A 51 35.40 19.93 12.22
CA ASN A 51 35.68 21.09 11.35
C ASN A 51 35.65 20.69 9.88
N TRP A 52 36.19 19.52 9.55
CA TRP A 52 36.16 18.97 8.21
C TRP A 52 34.71 18.67 7.78
N LEU A 53 33.90 18.06 8.66
CA LEU A 53 32.49 17.78 8.39
C LEU A 53 31.65 19.05 8.20
N ALA A 54 31.91 20.10 8.98
CA ALA A 54 31.28 21.40 8.81
C ALA A 54 31.56 22.02 7.44
N GLN A 55 32.79 21.85 6.93
CA GLN A 55 33.17 22.30 5.58
C GLN A 55 32.56 21.43 4.49
N ALA A 56 32.57 20.10 4.66
CA ALA A 56 32.06 19.15 3.66
C ALA A 56 30.55 19.22 3.46
N PHE A 57 29.78 19.41 4.55
CA PHE A 57 28.31 19.47 4.50
C PHE A 57 27.75 20.89 4.51
N LEU A 58 28.61 21.91 4.46
CA LEU A 58 28.23 23.33 4.49
C LEU A 58 27.29 23.68 5.66
N LYS A 59 27.54 23.07 6.83
CA LYS A 59 26.76 23.29 8.06
C LYS A 59 27.61 23.98 9.12
N PRO A 60 27.04 24.87 9.95
CA PRO A 60 27.80 25.48 11.03
C PRO A 60 28.19 24.42 12.06
N ARG A 61 29.38 24.57 12.65
CA ARG A 61 29.95 23.62 13.61
C ARG A 61 29.00 23.25 14.76
N LYS A 62 28.23 24.22 15.27
CA LYS A 62 27.26 23.99 16.36
C LYS A 62 26.17 22.99 15.99
N ASP A 63 25.73 22.99 14.74
CA ASP A 63 24.69 22.08 14.27
C ASP A 63 25.25 20.70 14.00
N VAL A 64 26.48 20.64 13.48
CA VAL A 64 27.22 19.38 13.32
C VAL A 64 27.47 18.72 14.69
N GLU A 65 27.84 19.47 15.72
CA GLU A 65 28.02 18.95 17.08
C GLU A 65 26.71 18.41 17.70
N LYS A 66 25.57 19.07 17.45
CA LYS A 66 24.25 18.59 17.89
C LYS A 66 23.85 17.28 17.21
N LEU A 67 24.05 17.19 15.89
CA LEU A 67 23.70 16.00 15.11
C LEU A 67 24.60 14.81 15.45
N LEU A 68 25.88 15.06 15.69
CA LEU A 68 26.86 14.03 16.07
C LEU A 68 26.85 13.68 17.57
N ALA A 69 25.96 14.27 18.37
CA ALA A 69 25.83 13.98 19.80
C ALA A 69 25.49 12.50 20.08
N ARG A 70 24.80 11.85 19.13
CA ARG A 70 24.42 10.42 19.20
C ARG A 70 25.32 9.49 18.38
N CYS A 71 26.33 10.03 17.69
CA CYS A 71 27.23 9.25 16.83
C CYS A 71 28.37 8.63 17.65
N PRO A 72 28.73 7.35 17.44
CA PRO A 72 29.90 6.75 18.06
C PRO A 72 31.19 7.45 17.59
N ILE A 73 32.10 7.71 18.52
CA ILE A 73 33.43 8.25 18.24
C ILE A 73 34.38 7.11 17.88
N LEU A 74 35.13 7.26 16.79
CA LEU A 74 36.05 6.22 16.30
C LEU A 74 37.39 6.29 17.04
N ARG A 75 37.88 7.51 17.28
CA ARG A 75 39.12 7.77 18.04
C ARG A 75 39.15 9.18 18.60
N MET A 76 39.89 9.37 19.69
CA MET A 76 40.31 10.71 20.13
C MET A 76 41.67 11.06 19.50
N GLY A 77 41.72 12.17 18.78
CA GLY A 77 42.93 12.68 18.17
C GLY A 77 43.89 13.34 19.18
N PRO A 78 45.07 13.78 18.73
CA PRO A 78 46.15 14.28 19.58
C PRO A 78 45.79 15.53 20.41
N ASN A 79 44.78 16.31 19.99
CA ASN A 79 44.29 17.51 20.70
C ASN A 79 42.90 17.29 21.31
N SER A 80 42.59 16.07 21.78
CA SER A 80 41.25 15.67 22.24
C SER A 80 40.14 15.89 21.20
N SER A 81 40.50 16.03 19.91
CA SER A 81 39.57 16.19 18.81
C SER A 81 38.87 14.86 18.53
N LYS A 82 37.54 14.83 18.58
CA LYS A 82 36.75 13.64 18.23
C LYS A 82 36.88 13.37 16.73
N ILE A 83 37.32 12.15 16.40
CA ILE A 83 37.41 11.64 15.03
C ILE A 83 36.24 10.67 14.83
N TYR A 84 35.48 10.89 13.77
CA TYR A 84 34.31 10.11 13.40
C TYR A 84 34.59 9.32 12.12
N ASP A 85 33.90 8.19 11.95
CA ASP A 85 33.82 7.55 10.63
C ASP A 85 32.96 8.43 9.72
N PHE A 86 33.47 8.74 8.51
CA PHE A 86 32.74 9.52 7.53
C PHE A 86 31.42 8.85 7.14
N ARG A 87 31.39 7.52 6.98
CA ARG A 87 30.18 6.79 6.55
C ARG A 87 29.07 6.92 7.57
N VAL A 88 29.40 6.71 8.84
CA VAL A 88 28.46 6.79 9.96
C VAL A 88 28.03 8.24 10.17
N ALA A 89 28.97 9.18 10.17
CA ALA A 89 28.67 10.60 10.36
C ALA A 89 27.77 11.16 9.24
N ALA A 90 28.00 10.75 7.98
CA ALA A 90 27.16 11.17 6.86
C ALA A 90 25.70 10.71 7.01
N ALA A 91 25.47 9.49 7.51
CA ALA A 91 24.12 8.96 7.74
C ALA A 91 23.32 9.77 8.78
N PHE A 92 23.98 10.30 9.81
CA PHE A 92 23.32 11.17 10.81
C PHE A 92 23.14 12.62 10.35
N MET A 93 23.93 13.08 9.38
CA MET A 93 23.91 14.46 8.91
C MET A 93 22.95 14.70 7.74
N VAL A 94 22.67 13.66 6.94
CA VAL A 94 21.75 13.74 5.81
C VAL A 94 20.37 13.24 6.28
N PRO A 95 19.33 14.09 6.28
CA PRO A 95 17.99 13.59 6.57
C PRO A 95 17.59 12.54 5.51
N PRO A 96 17.04 11.39 5.92
CA PRO A 96 16.63 10.36 4.97
C PRO A 96 15.59 10.95 4.00
N ARG A 97 15.90 10.94 2.70
CA ARG A 97 14.96 11.32 1.63
C ARG A 97 13.97 10.19 1.34
N VAL A 98 13.46 9.55 2.37
CA VAL A 98 12.47 8.48 2.22
C VAL A 98 11.11 9.12 2.49
N SER A 99 10.26 9.16 1.47
CA SER A 99 8.85 9.50 1.64
C SER A 99 8.28 8.52 2.66
N VAL A 100 7.79 9.04 3.79
CA VAL A 100 7.22 8.21 4.87
C VAL A 100 6.07 7.36 4.33
N LYS A 101 5.30 7.89 3.36
CA LYS A 101 4.24 7.16 2.66
C LYS A 101 4.79 5.94 1.91
N ASP A 102 5.94 6.06 1.24
CA ASP A 102 6.54 4.94 0.49
C ASP A 102 7.30 3.96 1.40
N TYR A 103 7.84 4.45 2.51
CA TYR A 103 8.41 3.60 3.56
C TYR A 103 7.33 2.72 4.21
N ILE A 104 6.16 3.28 4.52
CA ILE A 104 5.02 2.53 5.10
C ILE A 104 4.44 1.51 4.10
N LYS A 105 4.41 1.82 2.80
CA LYS A 105 3.94 0.88 1.77
C LYS A 105 4.83 -0.36 1.64
N ASN A 106 6.14 -0.19 1.84
CA ASN A 106 7.12 -1.26 1.71
C ASN A 106 7.49 -1.92 3.04
N LEU A 107 6.86 -1.50 4.15
CA LEU A 107 7.13 -2.10 5.45
C LEU A 107 6.35 -3.40 5.60
N GLU A 108 7.06 -4.47 5.91
CA GLU A 108 6.43 -5.70 6.38
C GLU A 108 5.84 -5.44 7.79
N PRO A 109 4.65 -5.98 8.11
CA PRO A 109 4.02 -5.81 9.43
C PRO A 109 4.89 -6.23 10.63
N LYS A 110 5.93 -7.04 10.39
CA LYS A 110 6.88 -7.54 11.39
C LYS A 110 7.92 -6.50 11.83
N ASP A 111 8.22 -5.50 10.98
CA ASP A 111 9.21 -4.46 11.25
C ASP A 111 8.62 -3.23 11.98
N LEU A 112 7.31 -3.21 12.21
CA LEU A 112 6.68 -2.13 12.98
C LEU A 112 6.86 -2.38 14.49
N PRO A 113 7.20 -1.33 15.27
CA PRO A 113 7.09 -1.36 16.72
C PRO A 113 5.69 -1.81 17.16
N GLU A 114 5.60 -2.60 18.23
CA GLU A 114 4.34 -3.22 18.70
C GLU A 114 3.17 -2.24 18.88
N ARG A 115 3.47 -0.99 19.26
CA ARG A 115 2.45 0.08 19.38
C ARG A 115 1.86 0.51 18.04
N LEU A 116 2.65 0.49 16.96
CA LEU A 116 2.22 0.88 15.62
C LEU A 116 1.61 -0.28 14.84
N ARG A 117 1.89 -1.54 15.23
CA ARG A 117 1.26 -2.73 14.63
C ARG A 117 -0.26 -2.70 14.83
N SER A 118 -0.74 -2.40 16.03
CA SER A 118 -2.18 -2.32 16.31
C SER A 118 -2.87 -1.22 15.51
N GLU A 119 -2.23 -0.04 15.41
CA GLU A 119 -2.74 1.08 14.62
C GLU A 119 -2.76 0.76 13.13
N PHE A 120 -1.72 0.11 12.60
CA PHE A 120 -1.65 -0.34 11.20
C PHE A 120 -2.81 -1.29 10.86
N TRP A 121 -3.05 -2.32 11.68
CA TRP A 121 -4.17 -3.24 11.49
C TRP A 121 -5.52 -2.52 11.61
N SER A 122 -5.66 -1.58 12.54
CA SER A 122 -6.87 -0.77 12.66
C SER A 122 -7.13 0.11 11.43
N ALA A 123 -6.07 0.65 10.82
CA ALA A 123 -6.15 1.46 9.62
C ALA A 123 -6.53 0.60 8.40
N ARG A 124 -5.91 -0.58 8.26
CA ARG A 124 -6.26 -1.56 7.22
C ARG A 124 -7.70 -2.03 7.31
N LEU A 125 -8.20 -2.33 8.51
CA LEU A 125 -9.61 -2.69 8.71
C LEU A 125 -10.56 -1.55 8.36
N LYS A 126 -10.20 -0.30 8.67
CA LYS A 126 -10.99 0.88 8.27
C LYS A 126 -11.00 1.06 6.76
N GLU A 127 -9.86 0.86 6.10
CA GLU A 127 -9.75 0.90 4.64
C GLU A 127 -10.66 -0.16 3.98
N GLN A 128 -10.61 -1.40 4.44
CA GLN A 128 -11.49 -2.47 3.94
C GLN A 128 -12.97 -2.14 4.17
N LYS A 129 -13.34 -1.63 5.36
CA LYS A 129 -14.72 -1.20 5.65
C LYS A 129 -15.17 -0.05 4.75
N ALA A 130 -14.29 0.92 4.48
CA ALA A 130 -14.59 2.01 3.56
C ALA A 130 -14.84 1.49 2.14
N ARG A 131 -14.03 0.54 1.65
CA ARG A 131 -14.22 -0.11 0.34
C ARG A 131 -15.51 -0.93 0.26
N LEU A 132 -15.90 -1.63 1.35
CA LEU A 132 -17.19 -2.32 1.45
C LEU A 132 -18.36 -1.33 1.32
N ILE A 133 -18.30 -0.19 2.03
CA ILE A 133 -19.33 0.86 1.97
C ILE A 133 -19.38 1.49 0.57
N ALA A 134 -18.23 1.69 -0.07
CA ALA A 134 -18.12 2.19 -1.44
C ALA A 134 -18.62 1.19 -2.50
N ARG A 135 -19.06 -0.02 -2.11
CA ARG A 135 -19.47 -1.13 -2.99
C ARG A 135 -18.38 -1.61 -3.97
N GLU A 136 -17.14 -1.24 -3.70
CA GLU A 136 -15.97 -1.72 -4.46
C GLU A 136 -15.56 -3.13 -4.01
N LEU A 137 -15.92 -3.51 -2.78
CA LEU A 137 -15.68 -4.84 -2.23
C LEU A 137 -17.02 -5.50 -1.88
N TRP A 138 -17.21 -6.74 -2.30
CA TRP A 138 -18.40 -7.52 -2.03
C TRP A 138 -18.03 -8.67 -1.09
N ARG A 139 -18.92 -9.01 -0.16
CA ARG A 139 -18.74 -10.21 0.65
C ARG A 139 -19.04 -11.43 -0.21
N SER A 140 -18.25 -12.48 -0.05
CA SER A 140 -18.46 -13.73 -0.80
C SER A 140 -19.86 -14.30 -0.59
N GLU A 141 -20.41 -14.17 0.63
CA GLU A 141 -21.78 -14.59 0.98
C GLU A 141 -22.84 -13.83 0.15
N ASP A 142 -22.69 -12.51 0.03
CA ASP A 142 -23.63 -11.65 -0.70
C ASP A 142 -23.58 -11.95 -2.21
N VAL A 143 -22.39 -12.21 -2.75
CA VAL A 143 -22.20 -12.61 -4.16
C VAL A 143 -22.89 -13.95 -4.42
N GLN A 144 -22.64 -14.96 -3.58
CA GLN A 144 -23.27 -16.28 -3.73
C GLN A 144 -24.80 -16.22 -3.63
N ALA A 145 -25.33 -15.42 -2.70
CA ALA A 145 -26.77 -15.21 -2.57
C ALA A 145 -27.36 -14.56 -3.82
N ALA A 146 -26.75 -13.48 -4.31
CA ALA A 146 -27.19 -12.78 -5.51
C ALA A 146 -27.17 -13.68 -6.75
N PHE A 147 -26.09 -14.45 -6.97
CA PHE A 147 -26.02 -15.40 -8.07
C PHE A 147 -27.04 -16.54 -7.91
N GLY A 148 -27.24 -17.05 -6.70
CA GLY A 148 -28.26 -18.05 -6.41
C GLY A 148 -29.67 -17.57 -6.74
N ASP A 149 -30.01 -16.33 -6.42
CA ASP A 149 -31.33 -15.77 -6.70
C ASP A 149 -31.55 -15.50 -8.19
N VAL A 150 -30.50 -15.05 -8.91
CA VAL A 150 -30.56 -14.92 -10.38
C VAL A 150 -30.76 -16.28 -11.06
N LEU A 151 -30.06 -17.32 -10.61
CA LEU A 151 -30.20 -18.66 -11.17
C LEU A 151 -31.58 -19.28 -10.89
N LYS A 152 -32.15 -19.07 -9.70
CA LYS A 152 -33.53 -19.45 -9.40
C LYS A 152 -34.51 -18.76 -10.34
N LEU A 153 -34.36 -17.45 -10.55
CA LEU A 153 -35.21 -16.69 -11.47
C LEU A 153 -35.14 -17.25 -12.89
N ILE A 154 -33.95 -17.57 -13.39
CA ILE A 154 -33.76 -18.19 -14.71
C ILE A 154 -34.46 -19.55 -14.76
N LYS A 155 -34.25 -20.40 -13.75
CA LYS A 155 -34.89 -21.72 -13.67
C LYS A 155 -36.41 -21.61 -13.70
N ASP A 156 -36.99 -20.76 -12.87
CA ASP A 156 -38.44 -20.60 -12.76
C ASP A 156 -39.02 -20.05 -14.08
N THR A 157 -38.32 -19.11 -14.71
CA THR A 157 -38.73 -18.55 -16.01
C THR A 157 -38.69 -19.59 -17.12
N VAL A 158 -37.64 -20.41 -17.20
CA VAL A 158 -37.48 -21.47 -18.20
C VAL A 158 -38.52 -22.57 -18.03
N LEU A 159 -38.86 -22.93 -16.79
CA LEU A 159 -39.93 -23.89 -16.50
C LEU A 159 -41.31 -23.36 -16.90
N LEU A 160 -41.52 -22.04 -16.85
CA LEU A 160 -42.79 -21.41 -17.24
C LEU A 160 -42.94 -21.27 -18.77
N TRP A 161 -41.86 -21.42 -19.55
CA TRP A 161 -41.92 -21.29 -21.01
C TRP A 161 -42.84 -22.31 -21.66
N THR A 162 -42.88 -23.54 -21.15
CA THR A 162 -43.76 -24.60 -21.68
C THR A 162 -45.23 -24.20 -21.56
N ASP A 163 -45.64 -23.71 -20.39
CA ASP A 163 -47.01 -23.29 -20.13
C ASP A 163 -47.36 -22.00 -20.89
N THR A 164 -46.41 -21.06 -20.99
CA THR A 164 -46.60 -19.81 -21.74
C THR A 164 -46.78 -20.05 -23.25
N VAL A 165 -46.03 -21.01 -23.82
CA VAL A 165 -46.13 -21.37 -25.23
C VAL A 165 -47.44 -22.14 -25.51
N GLU A 166 -47.88 -22.99 -24.59
CA GLU A 166 -49.17 -23.67 -24.64
C GLU A 166 -50.34 -22.67 -24.70
N GLU A 167 -50.37 -21.69 -23.80
CA GLU A 167 -51.43 -20.69 -23.75
C GLU A 167 -51.43 -19.76 -24.97
N SER A 168 -50.24 -19.38 -25.47
CA SER A 168 -50.11 -18.38 -26.54
C SER A 168 -50.30 -18.92 -27.96
N SER A 169 -49.90 -20.16 -28.22
CA SER A 169 -49.82 -20.70 -29.59
C SER A 169 -50.57 -22.00 -29.81
N GLY A 170 -51.07 -22.65 -28.74
CA GLY A 170 -51.82 -23.90 -28.85
C GLY A 170 -50.96 -25.01 -29.45
N ILE A 171 -49.89 -25.40 -28.75
CA ILE A 171 -48.99 -26.48 -29.15
C ILE A 171 -49.59 -27.87 -28.90
N THR A 172 -49.15 -28.86 -29.67
CA THR A 172 -49.51 -30.27 -29.44
C THR A 172 -48.72 -30.87 -28.27
N ASP A 173 -49.24 -31.94 -27.66
CA ASP A 173 -48.58 -32.63 -26.54
C ASP A 173 -47.16 -33.12 -26.89
N GLU A 174 -46.94 -33.55 -28.13
CA GLU A 174 -45.62 -33.96 -28.62
C GLU A 174 -44.62 -32.78 -28.67
N GLN A 175 -45.08 -31.59 -29.09
CA GLN A 175 -44.26 -30.38 -29.12
C GLN A 175 -43.97 -29.87 -27.71
N ARG A 176 -44.92 -30.01 -26.79
CA ARG A 176 -44.74 -29.70 -25.37
C ARG A 176 -43.65 -30.57 -24.74
N ALA A 177 -43.66 -31.88 -25.02
CA ALA A 177 -42.65 -32.80 -24.52
C ALA A 177 -41.24 -32.44 -25.01
N ILE A 178 -41.09 -32.08 -26.29
CA ILE A 178 -39.81 -31.63 -26.86
C ILE A 178 -39.34 -30.33 -26.20
N LEU A 179 -40.23 -29.37 -25.98
CA LEU A 179 -39.87 -28.10 -25.34
C LEU A 179 -39.46 -28.29 -23.87
N ASP A 180 -40.16 -29.15 -23.13
CA ASP A 180 -39.81 -29.51 -21.75
C ASP A 180 -38.44 -30.22 -21.67
N GLU A 181 -38.15 -31.12 -22.61
CA GLU A 181 -36.85 -31.77 -22.70
C GLU A 181 -35.71 -30.78 -23.01
N LEU A 182 -35.92 -29.87 -23.97
CA LEU A 182 -34.94 -28.82 -24.30
C LEU A 182 -34.70 -27.85 -23.13
N SER A 183 -35.76 -27.46 -22.42
CA SER A 183 -35.67 -26.63 -21.22
C SER A 183 -34.88 -27.31 -20.10
N ARG A 184 -35.09 -28.61 -19.87
CA ARG A 184 -34.32 -29.38 -18.89
C ARG A 184 -32.86 -29.57 -19.30
N ASP A 185 -32.59 -29.85 -20.57
CA ASP A 185 -31.23 -29.97 -21.10
C ASP A 185 -30.46 -28.65 -20.95
N LEU A 186 -31.11 -27.52 -21.24
CA LEU A 186 -30.53 -26.20 -20.99
C LEU A 186 -30.14 -26.02 -19.52
N LEU A 187 -31.05 -26.31 -18.58
CA LEU A 187 -30.77 -26.17 -17.15
C LEU A 187 -29.65 -27.11 -16.67
N ALA A 188 -29.60 -28.33 -17.20
CA ALA A 188 -28.53 -29.30 -16.90
C ALA A 188 -27.17 -28.77 -17.36
N ARG A 189 -27.07 -28.28 -18.61
CA ARG A 189 -25.83 -27.71 -19.16
C ARG A 189 -25.35 -26.46 -18.41
N VAL A 190 -26.27 -25.60 -17.97
CA VAL A 190 -25.91 -24.44 -17.13
C VAL A 190 -25.33 -24.92 -15.79
N GLY A 191 -25.94 -25.95 -15.17
CA GLY A 191 -25.43 -26.57 -13.96
C GLY A 191 -24.01 -27.14 -14.13
N ASP A 192 -23.81 -27.96 -15.14
CA ASP A 192 -22.51 -28.57 -15.45
C ASP A 192 -21.42 -27.52 -15.75
N SER A 193 -21.81 -26.45 -16.46
CA SER A 193 -20.90 -25.35 -16.75
C SER A 193 -20.47 -24.61 -15.48
N ILE A 194 -21.39 -24.35 -14.55
CA ILE A 194 -21.08 -23.69 -13.27
C ILE A 194 -20.15 -24.58 -12.44
N ASP A 195 -20.42 -25.88 -12.36
CA ASP A 195 -19.59 -26.82 -11.59
C ASP A 195 -18.17 -26.92 -12.17
N SER A 196 -18.04 -26.92 -13.49
CA SER A 196 -16.75 -26.87 -14.19
C SER A 196 -15.96 -25.60 -13.86
N TYR A 197 -16.62 -24.42 -13.86
CA TYR A 197 -15.96 -23.16 -13.50
C TYR A 197 -15.59 -23.10 -12.01
N CYS A 198 -16.44 -23.59 -11.11
CA CYS A 198 -16.16 -23.62 -9.68
C CYS A 198 -14.99 -24.56 -9.35
N THR A 199 -14.91 -25.71 -10.01
CA THR A 199 -13.83 -26.69 -9.79
C THR A 199 -12.52 -26.25 -10.45
N GLY A 200 -12.58 -25.61 -11.62
CA GLY A 200 -11.41 -25.07 -12.31
C GLY A 200 -10.84 -23.78 -11.70
N SER A 201 -11.67 -23.01 -10.99
CA SER A 201 -11.31 -21.73 -10.37
C SER A 201 -10.65 -21.85 -8.99
N ALA A 202 -10.48 -23.05 -8.44
CA ALA A 202 -9.85 -23.27 -7.13
C ALA A 202 -8.34 -22.89 -7.05
N GLN A 203 -7.78 -22.31 -8.12
CA GLN A 203 -6.39 -21.84 -8.20
C GLN A 203 -6.23 -20.33 -8.00
N PHE A 204 -7.21 -19.62 -7.43
CA PHE A 204 -6.94 -18.27 -6.95
C PHE A 204 -6.19 -18.37 -5.61
N PRO A 205 -4.96 -17.83 -5.50
CA PRO A 205 -4.30 -17.73 -4.21
C PRO A 205 -5.12 -16.75 -3.37
N SER A 206 -5.95 -17.29 -2.49
CA SER A 206 -6.58 -16.53 -1.42
C SER A 206 -5.47 -15.77 -0.69
N GLN A 207 -5.65 -14.46 -0.49
CA GLN A 207 -4.73 -13.61 0.31
C GLN A 207 -4.66 -14.03 1.81
N GLU A 208 -5.15 -15.22 2.16
CA GLU A 208 -5.09 -15.81 3.49
C GLU A 208 -3.71 -16.41 3.81
N SER A 209 -2.87 -16.69 2.80
CA SER A 209 -1.52 -17.25 3.05
C SER A 209 -0.55 -16.27 3.72
N GLU A 210 -0.91 -15.00 3.91
CA GLU A 210 -0.09 -14.03 4.64
C GLU A 210 -0.41 -13.97 6.15
N LEU A 211 -1.46 -14.65 6.62
CA LEU A 211 -1.90 -14.58 8.02
C LEU A 211 -1.44 -15.74 8.91
N GLU A 212 -0.98 -16.86 8.35
CA GLU A 212 -0.59 -18.04 9.15
C GLU A 212 0.92 -18.13 9.47
N ASP A 213 1.79 -17.35 8.79
CA ASP A 213 3.25 -17.44 8.97
C ASP A 213 3.82 -16.50 10.06
N GLY A 214 3.00 -16.20 11.07
CA GLY A 214 3.35 -15.38 12.24
C GLY A 214 3.17 -16.07 13.58
N GLY A 215 2.78 -17.35 13.57
CA GLY A 215 2.37 -18.11 14.74
C GLY A 215 3.40 -19.11 15.26
N GLU A 216 4.70 -19.01 14.94
CA GLU A 216 5.72 -19.86 15.55
C GLU A 216 7.10 -19.17 15.54
N GLN A 217 7.47 -18.55 16.67
CA GLN A 217 8.78 -18.56 17.35
C GLN A 217 8.95 -17.36 18.29
#